data_AF-A0A0P8WAC1-F1
#
_entry.id   AF-A0A0P8WAC1-F1
#
_cell.length_a   1.000
_cell.length_b   1.000
_cell.length_c   1.000
_cell.angle_alpha   90.00
_cell.angle_beta   90.00
_cell.angle_gamma   90.00
#
_symmetry.space_group_name_H-M   'P 1'
#
loop_
_entity.id
_entity.type
_entity.pdbx_description
1 polymer ?
#
loop_
_entity_poly.entity_id
_entity_poly.type
_entity_poly.pdbx_seq_one_letter_code
_entity_poly.pdbx_strand_id
1 'polypeptide(L)' 'MLKDYLLDIFSKNQGKIIGSVIGLIAAVLILIIGLFRTLLIALFVFAGYFIGKKIDNKEDLVEFLDRILPSGWNK' A
#
# COMPACT_ATOMS: atom_id res chain seq x y z
N MET A 1 -28.28 12.14 16.05
CA MET A 1 -28.64 10.76 16.44
C MET A 1 -28.11 9.71 15.45
N LEU A 2 -28.63 9.60 14.23
CA LEU A 2 -28.17 8.57 13.27
C LEU A 2 -26.71 8.77 12.79
N LYS A 3 -26.32 10.02 12.55
CA LYS A 3 -24.95 10.38 12.16
C LYS A 3 -23.93 9.99 13.24
N ASP A 4 -24.26 10.26 14.50
CA ASP A 4 -23.37 9.99 15.63
C ASP A 4 -23.18 8.48 15.83
N TYR A 5 -24.23 7.69 15.61
CA TYR A 5 -24.17 6.23 15.64
C TYR A 5 -23.34 5.65 14.49
N LEU A 6 -23.45 6.22 13.29
CA LEU A 6 -22.64 5.82 12.14
C LEU A 6 -21.16 6.18 12.32
N LEU A 7 -20.87 7.34 12.91
CA LEU A 7 -19.51 7.78 13.21
C LEU A 7 -18.85 6.90 14.27
N ASP A 8 -19.62 6.44 15.27
CA ASP A 8 -19.11 5.56 16.32
C ASP A 8 -18.80 4.15 15.79
N ILE A 9 -19.66 3.61 14.90
CA ILE A 9 -19.40 2.35 14.18
C ILE A 9 -18.19 2.48 13.24
N PHE A 10 -18.06 3.62 12.54
CA PHE A 10 -16.92 3.90 11.70
C PHE A 10 -15.64 3.94 12.54
N SER A 11 -15.58 4.79 13.57
CA SER A 11 -14.47 4.93 14.53
C SER A 11 -13.97 3.60 15.07
N LYS A 12 -14.89 2.72 15.48
CA LYS A 12 -14.54 1.45 16.13
C LYS A 12 -14.02 0.38 15.16
N ASN A 13 -14.31 0.47 13.87
CA ASN A 13 -13.99 -0.56 12.87
C ASN A 13 -13.45 0.01 11.55
N GLN A 14 -12.79 1.17 11.56
CA GLN A 14 -12.37 1.89 10.36
C GLN A 14 -11.62 1.00 9.36
N GLY A 15 -10.68 0.19 9.83
CA GLY A 15 -9.89 -0.70 8.97
C GLY A 15 -10.73 -1.75 8.23
N LYS A 16 -11.75 -2.32 8.88
CA LYS A 16 -12.63 -3.33 8.26
C LYS A 16 -13.51 -2.70 7.18
N ILE A 17 -14.07 -1.52 7.47
CA ILE A 17 -14.95 -0.82 6.54
C ILE A 17 -14.16 -0.33 5.32
N ILE A 18 -13.00 0.29 5.54
CA ILE A 18 -12.12 0.75 4.46
C ILE A 18 -11.67 -0.45 3.61
N GLY A 19 -11.26 -1.55 4.24
CA GLY A 19 -10.89 -2.78 3.52
C GLY A 19 -12.02 -3.34 2.66
N SER A 20 -13.25 -3.42 3.20
CA SER A 20 -14.41 -3.89 2.43
C SER A 20 -14.78 -2.95 1.28
N VAL A 21 -14.70 -1.63 1.48
CA VAL A 21 -14.97 -0.65 0.41
C VAL A 21 -13.93 -0.74 -0.70
N ILE A 22 -12.65 -0.84 -0.35
CA ILE A 22 -11.57 -1.01 -1.32
C ILE A 22 -11.74 -2.33 -2.08
N GLY A 23 -12.04 -3.43 -1.39
CA GLY A 23 -12.26 -4.73 -2.01
C GLY A 23 -13.45 -4.73 -2.96
N LEU A 24 -14.53 -4.02 -2.61
CA LEU A 24 -15.72 -3.87 -3.46
C LEU A 24 -15.40 -3.07 -4.73
N ILE A 25 -14.66 -1.95 -4.60
CA ILE A 25 -14.20 -1.16 -5.74
C ILE A 25 -13.31 -2.01 -6.65
N ALA A 26 -12.35 -2.73 -6.09
CA ALA A 26 -11.47 -3.63 -6.84
C ALA A 26 -12.24 -4.74 -7.58
N ALA A 27 -13.23 -5.35 -6.94
CA ALA A 27 -14.07 -6.37 -7.57
C ALA A 27 -14.90 -5.80 -8.73
N VAL A 28 -15.46 -4.60 -8.59
CA VAL A 28 -16.20 -3.91 -9.66
C VAL A 28 -15.28 -3.59 -10.84
N LEU A 29 -14.05 -3.11 -10.57
CA LEU A 29 -13.02 -2.86 -11.59
C LEU A 29 -12.66 -4.16 -12.34
N ILE A 30 -12.50 -5.29 -11.64
CA ILE A 30 -12.25 -6.60 -12.23
C ILE A 30 -13.38 -7.01 -13.18
N LEU A 31 -14.64 -6.79 -12.79
CA LEU A 31 -15.79 -7.15 -13.61
C LEU A 31 -15.93 -6.29 -14.87
N ILE A 32 -15.65 -4.98 -14.78
CA ILE A 32 -15.79 -4.04 -15.90
C ILE A 32 -14.61 -4.15 -16.88
N ILE A 33 -13.39 -4.15 -16.36
CA ILE A 33 -12.16 -4.05 -17.17
C ILE A 33 -11.67 -5.44 -17.58
N GLY A 34 -11.91 -6.46 -16.75
CA GLY A 34 -11.43 -7.84 -16.89
C GLY A 34 -10.35 -8.20 -15.87
N LEU A 35 -10.28 -9.49 -15.50
CA LEU A 35 -9.37 -10.02 -14.47
C LEU A 35 -7.90 -9.73 -14.77
N PHE A 36 -7.43 -10.01 -15.99
CA PHE A 36 -6.03 -9.85 -16.38
C PHE A 36 -5.56 -8.40 -16.39
N ARG A 37 -6.42 -7.48 -16.83
CA ARG A 37 -6.10 -6.05 -16.85
C ARG A 37 -6.00 -5.47 -15.45
N THR A 38 -6.87 -5.91 -14.54
CA THR A 38 -6.81 -5.46 -13.13
C THR A 38 -5.60 -6.03 -12.39
N LEU A 39 -5.23 -7.29 -12.66
CA LEU A 39 -3.99 -7.90 -12.14
C LEU A 39 -2.75 -7.13 -12.57
N LEU A 40 -2.70 -6.70 -13.83
CA LEU A 40 -1.60 -5.90 -14.37
C LEU A 40 -1.53 -4.55 -13.65
N ILE A 41 -2.65 -3.85 -13.49
CA ILE A 41 -2.71 -2.58 -12.74
C ILE A 41 -2.27 -2.79 -11.28
N ALA A 42 -2.76 -3.83 -10.61
CA ALA A 42 -2.39 -4.15 -9.23
C ALA A 42 -0.88 -4.41 -9.09
N LEU A 43 -0.28 -5.12 -10.06
CA LEU A 43 1.16 -5.37 -10.10
C LEU A 43 1.94 -4.06 -10.27
N PHE A 44 1.52 -3.17 -11.17
CA PHE A 44 2.16 -1.86 -11.37
C PHE A 44 2.03 -0.97 -10.13
N VAL A 45 0.88 -0.97 -9.45
CA VAL A 45 0.69 -0.24 -8.18
C VAL A 45 1.60 -0.81 -7.10
N PHE A 46 1.69 -2.14 -6.97
CA PHE A 46 2.55 -2.77 -5.97
C PHE A 46 4.04 -2.51 -6.25
N ALA A 47 4.45 -2.62 -7.51
CA ALA A 47 5.80 -2.29 -7.94
C ALA A 47 6.12 -0.80 -7.70
N GLY A 48 5.21 0.10 -8.07
CA GLY A 48 5.34 1.53 -7.83
C GLY A 48 5.42 1.88 -6.35
N TYR A 49 4.62 1.22 -5.50
CA TYR A 49 4.70 1.38 -4.05
C TYR A 49 6.02 0.85 -3.48
N PHE A 50 6.49 -0.32 -3.93
CA PHE A 50 7.76 -0.88 -3.48
C PHE A 50 8.95 0.01 -3.87
N ILE A 51 8.95 0.49 -5.12
CA ILE A 51 9.98 1.41 -5.63
C ILE A 51 9.88 2.76 -4.91
N GLY A 52 8.67 3.32 -4.75
CA GLY A 52 8.43 4.58 -4.05
C GLY A 52 8.85 4.51 -2.59
N LYS A 53 8.47 3.46 -1.86
CA LYS A 53 8.90 3.19 -0.49
C LYS A 53 10.42 3.09 -0.40
N LYS A 54 11.06 2.47 -1.39
CA LYS A 54 12.54 2.39 -1.47
C LYS A 54 13.18 3.76 -1.75
N ILE A 55 12.49 4.69 -2.41
CA ILE A 55 13.01 6.04 -2.64
C ILE A 55 12.82 6.93 -1.41
N ASP A 56 11.73 6.72 -0.67
CA ASP A 56 11.41 7.49 0.55
C ASP A 56 12.25 7.02 1.75
N ASN A 57 12.49 5.70 1.87
CA ASN A 57 13.35 5.08 2.88
C ASN A 57 14.86 5.22 2.57
N LYS A 58 15.30 6.33 1.97
CA LYS A 58 16.74 6.58 1.72
C LYS A 58 17.59 6.48 2.99
N GLU A 59 17.04 6.79 4.16
CA GLU A 59 17.74 6.63 5.45
C GLU A 59 17.88 5.13 5.83
N ASP A 60 16.80 4.36 5.83
CA ASP A 60 16.83 2.90 6.12
C ASP A 60 17.68 2.11 5.10
N LEU A 61 17.69 2.51 3.83
CA LEU A 61 18.46 1.81 2.80
C LEU A 61 19.94 2.09 2.86
N VAL A 62 20.34 3.33 3.18
CA VAL A 62 21.74 3.65 3.42
C VAL A 62 22.21 2.90 4.67
N GLU A 63 21.41 2.88 5.73
CA GLU A 63 21.74 2.18 6.98
C GLU A 63 21.75 0.64 6.83
N PHE A 64 20.82 0.08 6.05
CA PHE A 64 20.81 -1.34 5.69
C PHE A 64 21.98 -1.69 4.76
N LEU A 65 22.34 -0.80 3.83
CA LEU A 65 23.45 -1.01 2.90
C LEU A 65 24.79 -0.87 3.62
N ASP A 66 24.96 0.07 4.56
CA ASP A 66 26.13 0.21 5.43
C ASP A 66 26.29 -0.99 6.36
N ARG A 67 25.18 -1.62 6.77
CA ARG A 67 25.22 -2.83 7.59
C ARG A 67 25.61 -4.09 6.80
N ILE A 68 25.29 -4.13 5.51
CA ILE A 68 25.63 -5.25 4.61
C ILE A 68 26.98 -5.07 3.93
N LEU A 69 27.38 -3.82 3.68
CA LEU A 69 28.69 -3.43 3.19
C LEU A 69 29.44 -2.71 4.32
N PRO A 70 30.14 -3.44 5.22
CA PRO A 70 31.09 -2.80 6.11
C PRO A 70 32.10 -2.05 5.24
N SER A 71 32.08 -0.73 5.40
CA SER A 71 32.91 0.24 4.70
C SER A 71 34.33 -0.27 4.38
N GLY A 72 34.62 -0.40 3.09
CA GLY A 72 35.95 -0.62 2.55
C GLY A 72 36.44 0.52 1.66
N TRP A 73 35.87 1.74 1.80
CA TRP A 73 36.27 2.87 0.97
C TRP A 73 36.54 4.13 1.80
N ASN A 74 37.72 4.16 2.41
CA ASN A 74 38.42 5.37 2.78
C ASN A 74 39.85 5.32 2.21
N LYS A 75 40.10 6.14 1.19
CA LYS A 75 41.43 6.67 0.89
C LYS A 75 41.31 8.17 0.75
#